data_AF-A0A938YSW3-F1
#
_entry.id   AF-A0A938YSW3-F1
#
_cell.length_a   1.000
_cell.length_b   1.000
_cell.length_c   1.000
_cell.angle_alpha   90.00
_cell.angle_beta   90.00
_cell.angle_gamma   90.00
#
_symmetry.space_group_name_H-M   'P 1'
#
loop_
_entity.id
_entity.type
_entity.pdbx_description
1 polymer ?
#
loop_
_entity_poly.entity_id
_entity_poly.type
_entity_poly.pdbx_seq_one_letter_code
_entity_poly.pdbx_strand_id
1 'polypeptide(L)'
;MPKIKGIFFDLDDTLFDCTNSLVDNARKRAASAMVKAGLPLKVEEAYRMQIELFDKLGPLENVFDRMCDRFKLSKDSRERIVEAGFNAYNSDEVEQIELFPDVLPTLKRLKKQGTKLVLITSGIFERQQKKIDILGLEPLFDLVLIHDIEKDKTKEGKFKLALESLGLKPGDVAVVGDRIYNEIKIGNRLGMVSVRLLKGRFKSLGARNEFEEADYAIKEVSEVIPLLEKIKHAKKKQNGFRIVAIGGGTGLPCVLGGLRAYTKKLTAIVTVTDSGRSSGVLRNDLNVLPPGDIRNCLISLSNSHELMKKLFQYRFAGGEKLDGMSLGNLLIAGLAKVTGSFEQAIKETSKILAIEGTVLPSTLQDTHLCAELADGRIVEQEFNVREPGKAA
;
A
#
# COMPACT_ATOMS: atom_id res chain seq x y z
N MET A 1 6.89 15.91 -4.94
CA MET A 1 6.19 14.71 -4.39
C MET A 1 7.05 14.13 -3.29
N PRO A 2 6.45 13.59 -2.22
CA PRO A 2 6.78 14.07 -0.90
C PRO A 2 8.01 13.38 -0.34
N LYS A 3 8.99 14.22 0.01
CA LYS A 3 9.97 13.94 1.07
C LYS A 3 9.17 13.37 2.24
N ILE A 4 9.55 12.22 2.81
CA ILE A 4 8.92 11.77 4.05
C ILE A 4 9.06 12.92 5.06
N LYS A 5 7.92 13.46 5.48
CA LYS A 5 7.83 14.63 6.37
C LYS A 5 7.55 14.21 7.79
N GLY A 6 6.92 13.05 7.98
CA GLY A 6 6.59 12.51 9.29
C GLY A 6 6.98 11.04 9.44
N ILE A 7 7.31 10.63 10.66
CA ILE A 7 7.53 9.23 11.01
C ILE A 7 6.72 8.90 12.25
N PHE A 8 5.89 7.86 12.15
CA PHE A 8 5.05 7.38 13.24
C PHE A 8 5.69 6.11 13.81
N PHE A 9 6.07 6.14 15.07
CA PHE A 9 6.70 5.02 15.77
C PHE A 9 5.70 4.35 16.70
N ASP A 10 5.75 3.02 16.79
CA ASP A 10 5.26 2.30 17.96
C ASP A 10 6.26 2.37 19.13
N LEU A 11 5.85 1.89 20.31
CA LEU A 11 6.66 1.93 21.53
C LEU A 11 7.30 0.58 21.86
N ASP A 12 6.48 -0.41 22.22
CA ASP A 12 6.92 -1.70 22.76
C ASP A 12 7.64 -2.51 21.69
N ASP A 13 8.85 -3.01 21.97
CA ASP A 13 9.72 -3.73 21.01
C ASP A 13 10.14 -2.92 19.77
N THR A 14 9.78 -1.63 19.72
CA THR A 14 10.18 -0.69 18.69
C THR A 14 11.24 0.29 19.19
N LEU A 15 10.95 1.02 20.28
CA LEU A 15 11.86 2.01 20.87
C LEU A 15 12.61 1.48 22.10
N PHE A 16 12.08 0.45 22.75
CA PHE A 16 12.71 -0.20 23.90
C PHE A 16 12.40 -1.70 23.90
N ASP A 17 13.19 -2.47 24.64
CA ASP A 17 13.02 -3.92 24.74
C ASP A 17 11.92 -4.30 25.74
N CYS A 18 10.67 -4.37 25.27
CA CYS A 18 9.58 -4.81 26.13
C CYS A 18 9.65 -6.32 26.37
N THR A 19 9.97 -7.09 25.31
CA THR A 19 9.97 -8.55 25.33
C THR A 19 11.01 -9.12 26.29
N ASN A 20 12.23 -8.58 26.39
CA ASN A 20 13.25 -9.16 27.27
C ASN A 20 13.29 -8.48 28.65
N SER A 21 12.97 -7.19 28.76
CA SER A 21 13.07 -6.48 30.05
C SER A 21 11.86 -6.68 30.96
N LEU A 22 10.65 -6.80 30.40
CA LEU A 22 9.42 -6.83 31.20
C LEU A 22 8.75 -8.21 31.22
N VAL A 23 8.77 -8.95 30.10
CA VAL A 23 8.02 -10.22 30.00
C VAL A 23 8.58 -11.29 30.93
N ASP A 24 9.89 -11.34 31.16
CA ASP A 24 10.50 -12.39 31.99
C ASP A 24 10.03 -12.32 33.45
N ASN A 25 10.10 -11.13 34.04
CA ASN A 25 9.60 -10.86 35.39
C ASN A 25 8.07 -11.02 35.46
N ALA A 26 7.35 -10.55 34.43
CA ALA A 26 5.91 -10.75 34.34
C ALA A 26 5.52 -12.24 34.31
N ARG A 27 6.25 -13.09 33.56
CA ARG A 27 6.04 -14.56 33.51
C ARG A 27 6.30 -15.22 34.86
N LYS A 28 7.34 -14.80 35.58
CA LYS A 28 7.64 -15.31 36.94
C LYS A 28 6.54 -14.94 37.93
N ARG A 29 6.07 -13.68 37.91
CA ARG A 29 4.92 -13.24 38.74
C ARG A 29 3.65 -14.03 38.39
N ALA A 30 3.35 -14.18 37.10
CA ALA A 30 2.22 -14.96 36.60
C ALA A 30 2.31 -16.42 37.04
N ALA A 31 3.48 -17.06 36.91
CA ALA A 31 3.71 -18.43 37.35
C ALA A 31 3.40 -18.59 38.85
N SER A 32 3.93 -17.69 39.68
CA SER A 32 3.69 -17.69 41.11
C SER A 32 2.21 -17.51 41.46
N ALA A 33 1.52 -16.61 40.76
CA ALA A 33 0.10 -16.34 41.00
C ALA A 33 -0.80 -17.51 40.55
N MET A 34 -0.53 -18.10 39.39
CA MET A 34 -1.27 -19.25 38.87
C MET A 34 -1.14 -20.47 39.80
N VAL A 35 0.08 -20.75 40.28
CA VAL A 35 0.32 -21.84 41.23
C VAL A 35 -0.41 -21.59 42.55
N LYS A 36 -0.34 -20.37 43.08
CA LYS A 36 -1.09 -19.97 44.28
C LYS A 36 -2.61 -20.08 44.11
N ALA A 37 -3.12 -19.87 42.89
CA ALA A 37 -4.54 -19.97 42.54
C ALA A 37 -5.02 -21.42 42.29
N GLY A 38 -4.11 -22.40 42.31
CA GLY A 38 -4.43 -23.84 42.23
C GLY A 38 -3.93 -24.55 40.97
N LEU A 39 -3.04 -23.94 40.18
CA LEU A 39 -2.39 -24.66 39.07
C LEU A 39 -1.51 -25.80 39.64
N PRO A 40 -1.70 -27.06 39.21
CA PRO A 40 -1.01 -28.22 39.81
C PRO A 40 0.41 -28.40 39.26
N LEU A 41 1.24 -27.37 39.45
CA LEU A 41 2.66 -27.33 39.08
C LEU A 41 3.46 -26.58 40.16
N LYS A 42 4.78 -26.77 40.20
CA LYS A 42 5.67 -25.85 40.89
C LYS A 42 5.84 -24.56 40.08
N VAL A 43 6.21 -23.46 40.75
CA VAL A 43 6.40 -22.15 40.10
C VAL A 43 7.40 -22.22 38.95
N GLU A 44 8.53 -22.91 39.14
CA GLU A 44 9.54 -23.10 38.09
C GLU A 44 9.02 -23.91 36.90
N GLU A 45 8.19 -24.93 37.14
CA GLU A 45 7.58 -25.75 36.09
C GLU A 45 6.54 -24.95 35.31
N ALA A 46 5.72 -24.17 36.02
CA ALA A 46 4.75 -23.26 35.41
C ALA A 46 5.44 -22.17 34.57
N TYR A 47 6.57 -21.63 35.05
CA TYR A 47 7.37 -20.66 34.31
C TYR A 47 7.99 -21.25 33.03
N ARG A 48 8.63 -22.43 33.13
CA ARG A 48 9.18 -23.12 31.94
C ARG A 48 8.09 -23.48 30.93
N MET A 49 6.94 -23.96 31.40
CA MET A 49 5.81 -24.29 30.54
C MET A 49 5.28 -23.07 29.78
N GLN A 50 5.29 -21.87 30.40
CA GLN A 50 4.93 -20.65 29.68
C GLN A 50 5.85 -20.40 28.49
N ILE A 51 7.17 -20.58 28.66
CA ILE A 51 8.16 -20.40 27.60
C ILE A 51 7.94 -21.43 26.50
N GLU A 52 7.83 -22.71 26.84
CA GLU A 52 7.62 -23.80 25.86
C GLU A 52 6.34 -23.61 25.04
N LEU A 53 5.23 -23.27 25.70
CA LEU A 53 3.96 -23.02 25.02
C LEU A 53 4.03 -21.77 24.14
N PHE A 54 4.70 -20.72 24.60
CA PHE A 54 4.91 -19.52 23.81
C PHE A 54 5.72 -19.80 22.54
N ASP A 55 6.83 -20.54 22.66
CA ASP A 55 7.67 -20.90 21.52
C ASP A 55 6.93 -21.79 20.53
N LYS A 56 6.06 -22.68 21.01
CA LYS A 56 5.28 -23.60 20.17
C LYS A 56 4.09 -22.93 19.49
N LEU A 57 3.35 -22.08 20.20
CA LEU A 57 2.06 -21.54 19.76
C LEU A 57 2.18 -20.13 19.16
N GLY A 58 3.26 -19.43 19.49
CA GLY A 58 3.49 -18.07 19.06
C GLY A 58 2.68 -17.03 19.86
N PRO A 59 2.86 -15.74 19.52
CA PRO A 59 2.42 -14.62 20.35
C PRO A 59 0.93 -14.27 20.26
N LEU A 60 0.15 -15.00 19.45
CA LEU A 60 -1.28 -14.76 19.27
C LEU A 60 -2.16 -15.64 20.18
N GLU A 61 -1.58 -16.65 20.83
CA GLU A 61 -2.31 -17.60 21.67
C GLU A 61 -2.23 -17.22 23.16
N ASN A 62 -3.30 -17.47 23.91
CA ASN A 62 -3.31 -17.27 25.36
C ASN A 62 -2.61 -18.44 26.07
N VAL A 63 -1.35 -18.23 26.41
CA VAL A 63 -0.51 -19.25 27.06
C VAL A 63 -1.12 -19.74 28.38
N PHE A 64 -1.71 -18.88 29.21
CA PHE A 64 -2.25 -19.27 30.51
C PHE A 64 -3.44 -20.22 30.37
N ASP A 65 -4.30 -19.96 29.39
CA ASP A 65 -5.44 -20.82 29.07
C ASP A 65 -4.96 -22.21 28.57
N ARG A 66 -3.94 -22.21 27.71
CA ARG A 66 -3.30 -23.42 27.17
C ARG A 66 -2.53 -24.24 28.21
N MET A 67 -2.01 -23.60 29.25
CA MET A 67 -1.44 -24.31 30.41
C MET A 67 -2.52 -25.09 31.14
N CYS A 68 -3.70 -24.49 31.33
CA CYS A 68 -4.81 -25.12 32.03
C CYS A 68 -5.38 -26.31 31.24
N ASP A 69 -5.33 -26.30 29.90
CA ASP A 69 -5.75 -27.43 29.05
C ASP A 69 -5.02 -28.74 29.37
N ARG A 70 -3.82 -28.68 29.95
CA ARG A 70 -3.04 -29.87 30.31
C ARG A 70 -3.54 -30.58 31.56
N PHE A 71 -4.49 -29.99 32.27
CA PHE A 71 -4.98 -30.46 33.55
C PHE A 71 -6.49 -30.64 33.51
N LYS A 72 -6.99 -31.67 34.22
CA LYS A 72 -8.43 -31.91 34.38
C LYS A 72 -9.02 -30.97 35.45
N LEU A 73 -9.00 -29.67 35.17
CA LEU A 73 -9.51 -28.62 36.05
C LEU A 73 -11.01 -28.40 35.81
N SER A 74 -11.75 -28.07 36.87
CA SER A 74 -13.11 -27.54 36.72
C SER A 74 -13.08 -26.16 36.06
N LYS A 75 -14.21 -25.76 35.47
CA LYS A 75 -14.36 -24.43 34.85
C LYS A 75 -13.99 -23.29 35.81
N ASP A 76 -14.53 -23.31 37.02
CA ASP A 76 -14.28 -22.27 38.03
C ASP A 76 -12.80 -22.20 38.45
N SER A 77 -12.12 -23.35 38.52
CA SER A 77 -10.69 -23.38 38.84
C SER A 77 -9.84 -22.87 37.69
N ARG A 78 -10.21 -23.20 36.43
CA ARG A 78 -9.55 -22.64 35.24
C ARG A 78 -9.67 -21.12 35.20
N GLU A 79 -10.89 -20.59 35.35
CA GLU A 79 -11.14 -19.15 35.29
C GLU A 79 -10.31 -18.41 36.35
N ARG A 80 -10.35 -18.87 37.59
CA ARG A 80 -9.56 -18.29 38.70
C ARG A 80 -8.05 -18.32 38.45
N ILE A 81 -7.51 -19.42 37.94
CA ILE A 81 -6.08 -19.56 37.67
C ILE A 81 -5.64 -18.63 36.54
N VAL A 82 -6.40 -18.60 35.44
CA VAL A 82 -6.10 -17.74 34.28
C VAL A 82 -6.20 -16.27 34.68
N GLU A 83 -7.22 -15.90 35.44
CA GLU A 83 -7.39 -14.54 35.95
C GLU A 83 -6.24 -14.12 36.87
N ALA A 84 -5.84 -14.98 37.82
CA ALA A 84 -4.70 -14.71 38.70
C ALA A 84 -3.39 -14.52 37.92
N GLY A 85 -3.14 -15.38 36.93
CA GLY A 85 -2.00 -15.25 36.03
C GLY A 85 -2.02 -13.96 35.23
N PHE A 86 -3.16 -13.61 34.64
CA PHE A 86 -3.35 -12.38 33.87
C PHE A 86 -3.14 -11.13 34.73
N ASN A 87 -3.73 -11.08 35.92
CA ASN A 87 -3.60 -9.93 36.83
C ASN A 87 -2.16 -9.75 37.30
N ALA A 88 -1.47 -10.84 37.67
CA ALA A 88 -0.08 -10.78 38.12
C ALA A 88 0.89 -10.45 36.99
N TYR A 89 0.68 -11.01 35.80
CA TYR A 89 1.47 -10.69 34.60
C TYR A 89 1.42 -9.20 34.30
N ASN A 90 0.21 -8.63 34.42
CA ASN A 90 -0.08 -7.25 34.11
C ASN A 90 0.12 -6.27 35.27
N SER A 91 0.63 -6.68 36.44
CA SER A 91 0.77 -5.79 37.60
C SER A 91 1.72 -4.60 37.35
N ASP A 92 1.38 -3.44 37.94
CA ASP A 92 1.83 -2.07 37.57
C ASP A 92 3.31 -1.72 37.85
N GLU A 93 4.13 -2.71 38.21
CA GLU A 93 5.57 -2.54 38.43
C GLU A 93 6.29 -2.49 37.07
N VAL A 94 6.34 -1.29 36.47
CA VAL A 94 7.30 -0.97 35.41
C VAL A 94 8.55 -0.46 36.11
N GLU A 95 9.48 -1.34 36.46
CA GLU A 95 10.78 -0.96 37.02
C GLU A 95 11.90 -1.36 36.07
N GLN A 96 12.77 -0.38 35.76
CA GLN A 96 13.97 -0.47 34.92
C GLN A 96 13.71 -0.85 33.44
N ILE A 97 13.23 0.11 32.65
CA ILE A 97 13.23 0.03 31.18
C ILE A 97 14.19 1.06 30.60
N GLU A 98 14.87 0.68 29.53
CA GLU A 98 15.83 1.53 28.83
C GLU A 98 15.57 1.46 27.32
N LEU A 99 15.76 2.58 26.63
CA LEU A 99 15.69 2.62 25.17
C LEU A 99 16.74 1.72 24.54
N PHE A 100 16.47 1.22 23.34
CA PHE A 100 17.54 0.63 22.55
C PHE A 100 18.66 1.68 22.31
N PRO A 101 19.95 1.30 22.35
CA PRO A 101 21.06 2.26 22.30
C PRO A 101 21.02 3.22 21.10
N ASP A 102 20.45 2.78 19.99
CA ASP A 102 20.39 3.51 18.73
C ASP A 102 19.19 4.47 18.61
N VAL A 103 18.19 4.37 19.50
CA VAL A 103 16.94 5.14 19.41
C VAL A 103 17.14 6.62 19.68
N LEU A 104 17.73 6.98 20.82
CA LEU A 104 17.89 8.38 21.21
C LEU A 104 18.74 9.19 20.20
N PRO A 105 19.90 8.69 19.73
CA PRO A 105 20.66 9.36 18.66
C PRO A 105 19.86 9.53 17.38
N THR A 106 19.07 8.52 17.01
CA THR A 106 18.28 8.51 15.77
C THR A 106 17.14 9.53 15.82
N LEU A 107 16.34 9.54 16.89
CA LEU A 107 15.25 10.51 17.06
C LEU A 107 15.78 11.95 17.05
N LYS A 108 16.89 12.22 17.75
CA LYS A 108 17.54 13.54 17.75
C LYS A 108 17.98 13.96 16.35
N ARG A 109 18.58 13.05 15.58
CA ARG A 109 19.01 13.32 14.20
C ARG A 109 17.82 13.61 13.27
N LEU A 110 16.75 12.83 13.37
CA LEU A 110 15.53 13.03 12.57
C LEU A 110 14.86 14.37 12.89
N LYS A 111 14.78 14.75 14.18
CA LYS A 111 14.24 16.04 14.62
C LYS A 111 15.08 17.21 14.08
N LYS A 112 16.41 17.10 14.13
CA LYS A 112 17.34 18.11 13.54
C LYS A 112 17.16 18.27 12.02
N GLN A 113 16.71 17.22 11.32
CA GLN A 113 16.41 17.26 9.88
C GLN A 113 15.03 17.85 9.55
N GLY A 114 14.25 18.24 10.56
CA GLY A 114 12.92 18.81 10.44
C GLY A 114 11.82 17.79 10.17
N THR A 115 12.07 16.50 10.44
CA THR A 115 11.06 15.44 10.32
C THR A 115 10.14 15.48 11.53
N LYS A 116 8.83 15.43 11.30
CA LYS A 116 7.82 15.32 12.35
C LYS A 116 7.82 13.93 12.95
N LEU A 117 7.90 13.82 14.26
CA LEU A 117 7.93 12.54 14.96
C LEU A 117 6.65 12.35 15.74
N VAL A 118 5.98 11.21 15.55
CA VAL A 118 4.79 10.83 16.32
C VAL A 118 5.02 9.50 17.00
N LEU A 119 4.64 9.40 18.27
CA LEU A 119 4.58 8.14 19.00
C LEU A 119 3.12 7.68 19.06
N ILE A 120 2.83 6.47 18.58
CA ILE A 120 1.49 5.86 18.67
C ILE A 120 1.61 4.46 19.28
N THR A 121 1.18 4.32 20.53
CA THR A 121 1.24 3.05 21.25
C THR A 121 -0.15 2.55 21.65
N SER A 122 -0.27 1.25 21.95
CA SER A 122 -1.51 0.63 22.42
C SER A 122 -1.31 -0.07 23.74
N GLY A 123 -2.22 0.14 24.68
CA GLY A 123 -2.21 -0.49 25.99
C GLY A 123 -3.11 0.27 26.97
N ILE A 124 -3.13 -0.14 28.24
CA ILE A 124 -3.81 0.64 29.27
C ILE A 124 -3.10 1.98 29.42
N PHE A 125 -3.87 3.07 29.41
CA PHE A 125 -3.35 4.44 29.34
C PHE A 125 -2.28 4.73 30.39
N GLU A 126 -2.60 4.51 31.67
CA GLU A 126 -1.70 4.82 32.79
C GLU A 126 -0.35 4.08 32.70
N ARG A 127 -0.38 2.83 32.22
CA ARG A 127 0.84 2.01 32.05
C ARG A 127 1.69 2.49 30.91
N GLN A 128 1.07 2.80 29.77
CA GLN A 128 1.82 3.33 28.62
C GLN A 128 2.38 4.72 28.92
N GLN A 129 1.63 5.57 29.64
CA GLN A 129 2.12 6.87 30.08
C GLN A 129 3.34 6.73 31.01
N LYS A 130 3.26 5.86 32.03
CA LYS A 130 4.40 5.59 32.93
C LYS A 130 5.65 5.13 32.18
N LYS A 131 5.51 4.28 31.15
CA LYS A 131 6.64 3.89 30.28
C LYS A 131 7.25 5.08 29.56
N ILE A 132 6.41 5.94 28.98
CA ILE A 132 6.84 7.13 28.25
C ILE A 132 7.59 8.10 29.16
N ASP A 133 7.10 8.27 30.40
CA ASP A 133 7.70 9.13 31.41
C ASP A 133 9.09 8.60 31.84
N ILE A 134 9.20 7.31 32.17
CA ILE A 134 10.47 6.67 32.57
C ILE A 134 11.51 6.77 31.45
N LEU A 135 11.09 6.57 30.19
CA LEU A 135 11.98 6.62 29.03
C LEU A 135 12.28 8.05 28.55
N GLY A 136 11.63 9.07 29.13
CA GLY A 136 11.81 10.49 28.77
C GLY A 136 11.50 10.78 27.30
N LEU A 137 10.50 10.11 26.72
CA LEU A 137 10.23 10.15 25.28
C LEU A 137 9.45 11.39 24.84
N GLU A 138 8.58 11.93 25.70
CA GLU A 138 7.64 13.00 25.33
C GLU A 138 8.30 14.23 24.66
N PRO A 139 9.44 14.77 25.14
CA PRO A 139 10.11 15.91 24.51
C PRO A 139 10.72 15.61 23.12
N LEU A 140 10.84 14.33 22.75
CA LEU A 140 11.43 13.91 21.48
C LEU A 140 10.39 13.93 20.35
N PHE A 141 9.10 13.79 20.66
CA PHE A 141 8.02 13.72 19.68
C PHE A 141 7.31 15.07 19.50
N ASP A 142 6.75 15.31 18.32
CA ASP A 142 5.83 16.42 18.06
C ASP A 142 4.41 16.09 18.56
N LEU A 143 4.07 14.80 18.65
CA LEU A 143 2.79 14.31 19.14
C LEU A 143 2.94 12.91 19.73
N VAL A 144 2.31 12.67 20.88
CA VAL A 144 2.24 11.35 21.53
C VAL A 144 0.77 10.97 21.66
N LEU A 145 0.40 9.81 21.13
CA LEU A 145 -0.96 9.28 21.16
C LEU A 145 -0.96 7.87 21.76
N ILE A 146 -1.74 7.68 22.81
CA ILE A 146 -2.00 6.37 23.39
C ILE A 146 -3.38 5.90 22.92
N HIS A 147 -3.41 4.72 22.31
CA HIS A 147 -4.63 3.95 22.05
C HIS A 147 -4.96 3.13 23.29
N ASP A 148 -5.86 3.67 24.12
CA ASP A 148 -6.33 3.03 25.33
C ASP A 148 -7.30 1.90 24.98
N ILE A 149 -6.86 0.66 25.18
CA ILE A 149 -7.63 -0.53 24.79
C ILE A 149 -8.97 -0.68 25.55
N GLU A 150 -9.14 0.03 26.66
CA GLU A 150 -10.38 0.02 27.45
C GLU A 150 -11.40 1.05 26.96
N LYS A 151 -10.94 2.12 26.31
CA LYS A 151 -11.77 3.30 25.95
C LYS A 151 -11.87 3.55 24.47
N ASP A 152 -10.78 3.32 23.74
CA ASP A 152 -10.69 3.59 22.31
C ASP A 152 -11.15 2.39 21.48
N LYS A 153 -11.73 2.69 20.31
CA LYS A 153 -12.19 1.65 19.39
C LYS A 153 -11.05 1.01 18.60
N THR A 154 -10.16 1.83 18.02
CA THR A 154 -9.11 1.33 17.13
C THR A 154 -7.84 2.20 17.17
N LYS A 155 -6.68 1.54 17.04
CA LYS A 155 -5.38 2.22 16.88
C LYS A 155 -5.33 3.04 15.59
N GLU A 156 -6.00 2.58 14.53
CA GLU A 156 -6.13 3.31 13.25
C GLU A 156 -6.74 4.71 13.45
N GLY A 157 -7.66 4.89 14.40
CA GLY A 157 -8.19 6.21 14.76
C GLY A 157 -7.11 7.20 15.21
N LYS A 158 -6.11 6.73 15.97
CA LYS A 158 -4.97 7.57 16.41
C LYS A 158 -4.05 7.94 15.24
N PHE A 159 -3.87 7.04 14.27
CA PHE A 159 -3.12 7.36 13.04
C PHE A 159 -3.78 8.47 12.24
N LYS A 160 -5.11 8.42 12.07
CA LYS A 160 -5.88 9.48 11.40
C LYS A 160 -5.79 10.81 12.16
N LEU A 161 -5.97 10.77 13.48
CA LEU A 161 -5.82 11.94 14.35
C LEU A 161 -4.43 12.58 14.23
N ALA A 162 -3.36 11.79 14.20
CA ALA A 162 -2.00 12.29 14.03
C ALA A 162 -1.77 12.95 12.66
N LEU A 163 -2.30 12.35 11.58
CA LEU A 163 -2.24 12.92 10.24
C LEU A 163 -2.94 14.28 10.18
N GLU A 164 -4.16 14.37 10.73
CA GLU A 164 -4.96 15.59 10.77
C GLU A 164 -4.28 16.67 11.61
N SER A 165 -3.84 16.33 12.82
CA SER A 165 -3.23 17.28 13.77
C SER A 165 -1.95 17.91 13.23
N LEU A 166 -1.20 17.20 12.38
CA LEU A 166 0.06 17.67 11.81
C LEU A 166 -0.05 18.12 10.34
N GLY A 167 -1.25 18.07 9.75
CA GLY A 167 -1.47 18.43 8.34
C GLY A 167 -0.68 17.55 7.36
N LEU A 168 -0.46 16.28 7.72
CA LEU A 168 0.33 15.32 6.93
C LEU A 168 -0.58 14.51 6.01
N LYS A 169 -0.08 14.20 4.80
CA LYS A 169 -0.72 13.23 3.90
C LYS A 169 -0.15 11.84 4.17
N PRO A 170 -0.93 10.74 4.08
CA PRO A 170 -0.40 9.41 4.34
C PRO A 170 0.87 9.07 3.56
N GLY A 171 0.92 9.39 2.26
CA GLY A 171 2.10 9.15 1.42
C GLY A 171 3.35 9.98 1.77
N ASP A 172 3.24 10.95 2.67
CA ASP A 172 4.34 11.75 3.23
C ASP A 172 4.86 11.16 4.55
N VAL A 173 4.28 10.06 5.04
CA VAL A 173 4.56 9.47 6.35
C VAL A 173 5.13 8.06 6.21
N ALA A 174 6.14 7.76 7.02
CA ALA A 174 6.58 6.39 7.27
C ALA A 174 6.04 5.90 8.62
N VAL A 175 5.50 4.69 8.69
CA VAL A 175 5.21 4.01 9.96
C VAL A 175 6.32 3.02 10.27
N VAL A 176 6.76 2.98 11.54
CA VAL A 176 7.81 2.10 12.04
C VAL A 176 7.30 1.34 13.25
N GLY A 177 7.30 0.01 13.17
CA GLY A 177 6.87 -0.86 14.27
C GLY A 177 7.24 -2.32 14.03
N ASP A 178 7.12 -3.16 15.05
CA ASP A 178 7.45 -4.59 14.96
C ASP A 178 6.28 -5.46 14.48
N ARG A 179 5.02 -5.06 14.72
CA ARG A 179 3.84 -5.91 14.48
C ARG A 179 3.21 -5.69 13.11
N ILE A 180 3.17 -6.77 12.33
CA ILE A 180 2.59 -6.76 10.97
C ILE A 180 1.09 -6.51 10.93
N TYR A 181 0.35 -7.04 11.90
CA TYR A 181 -1.12 -6.98 11.92
C TYR A 181 -1.67 -5.68 12.53
N ASN A 182 -0.78 -4.85 13.08
CA ASN A 182 -1.10 -3.53 13.63
C ASN A 182 -0.46 -2.43 12.80
N GLU A 183 0.74 -1.98 13.16
CA GLU A 183 1.36 -0.77 12.61
C GLU A 183 1.52 -0.86 11.09
N ILE A 184 2.04 -1.99 10.61
CA ILE A 184 2.27 -2.22 9.18
C ILE A 184 0.93 -2.27 8.44
N LYS A 185 -0.02 -3.08 8.93
CA LYS A 185 -1.38 -3.17 8.36
C LYS A 185 -2.10 -1.83 8.30
N ILE A 186 -2.04 -1.04 9.37
CA ILE A 186 -2.67 0.27 9.45
C ILE A 186 -1.99 1.23 8.46
N GLY A 187 -0.65 1.29 8.45
CA GLY A 187 0.11 2.14 7.54
C GLY A 187 -0.21 1.83 6.08
N ASN A 188 -0.19 0.55 5.71
CA ASN A 188 -0.48 0.11 4.35
C ASN A 188 -1.92 0.46 3.93
N ARG A 189 -2.92 0.24 4.79
CA ARG A 189 -4.32 0.60 4.51
C ARG A 189 -4.52 2.10 4.32
N LEU A 190 -3.75 2.93 5.01
CA LEU A 190 -3.81 4.39 4.88
C LEU A 190 -2.95 4.92 3.72
N GLY A 191 -2.09 4.10 3.11
CA GLY A 191 -1.18 4.51 2.04
C GLY A 191 0.09 5.20 2.55
N MET A 192 0.53 4.89 3.76
CA MET A 192 1.84 5.26 4.30
C MET A 192 2.94 4.32 3.79
N VAL A 193 4.20 4.73 3.95
CA VAL A 193 5.34 3.80 3.77
C VAL A 193 5.49 2.96 5.04
N SER A 194 5.45 1.64 4.93
CA SER A 194 5.57 0.74 6.09
C SER A 194 6.99 0.18 6.28
N VAL A 195 7.51 0.31 7.49
CA VAL A 195 8.86 -0.12 7.86
C VAL A 195 8.76 -1.05 9.06
N ARG A 196 8.96 -2.35 8.85
CA ARG A 196 8.93 -3.35 9.92
C ARG A 196 10.27 -3.43 10.63
N LEU A 197 10.26 -3.30 11.95
CA LEU A 197 11.41 -3.61 12.79
C LEU A 197 11.43 -5.11 13.11
N LEU A 198 12.50 -5.81 12.76
CA LEU A 198 12.67 -7.25 13.00
C LEU A 198 13.16 -7.53 14.44
N LYS A 199 12.46 -6.95 15.41
CA LYS A 199 12.71 -7.09 16.86
C LYS A 199 11.48 -7.68 17.57
N GLY A 200 11.69 -7.99 18.85
CA GLY A 200 10.64 -8.51 19.72
C GLY A 200 10.11 -9.87 19.31
N ARG A 201 9.00 -10.23 19.95
CA ARG A 201 8.39 -11.55 19.82
C ARG A 201 7.68 -11.82 18.49
N PHE A 202 7.45 -10.78 17.68
CA PHE A 202 6.76 -10.90 16.40
C PHE A 202 7.70 -10.96 15.19
N LYS A 203 9.03 -10.94 15.38
CA LYS A 203 10.03 -10.88 14.30
C LYS A 203 9.88 -11.97 13.22
N SER A 204 9.45 -13.18 13.60
CA SER A 204 9.34 -14.34 12.69
C SER A 204 7.95 -14.51 12.08
N LEU A 205 6.98 -13.67 12.44
CA LEU A 205 5.60 -13.81 11.95
C LEU A 205 5.52 -13.41 10.46
N GLY A 206 4.98 -14.29 9.62
CA GLY A 206 4.76 -14.03 8.20
C GLY A 206 3.47 -13.25 7.93
N ALA A 207 3.43 -12.48 6.85
CA ALA A 207 2.23 -11.77 6.41
C ALA A 207 1.14 -12.75 5.99
N ARG A 208 -0.11 -12.46 6.35
CA ARG A 208 -1.29 -13.29 5.99
C ARG A 208 -2.11 -12.69 4.85
N ASN A 209 -1.87 -11.43 4.52
CA ASN A 209 -2.53 -10.69 3.44
C ASN A 209 -1.62 -9.54 2.99
N GLU A 210 -1.95 -8.93 1.85
CA GLU A 210 -1.18 -7.84 1.23
C GLU A 210 -0.96 -6.63 2.15
N PHE A 211 -1.90 -6.34 3.05
CA PHE A 211 -1.73 -5.22 3.98
C PHE A 211 -0.75 -5.53 5.11
N GLU A 212 -0.43 -6.80 5.38
CA GLU A 212 0.56 -7.20 6.40
C GLU A 212 2.00 -7.28 5.84
N GLU A 213 2.18 -7.10 4.52
CA GLU A 213 3.49 -7.04 3.88
C GLU A 213 4.11 -5.65 4.04
N ALA A 214 5.23 -5.56 4.74
CA ALA A 214 5.92 -4.27 4.91
C ALA A 214 6.69 -3.88 3.63
N ASP A 215 6.69 -2.59 3.27
CA ASP A 215 7.49 -2.09 2.15
C ASP A 215 8.99 -2.32 2.39
N TYR A 216 9.41 -2.19 3.65
CA TYR A 216 10.78 -2.34 4.10
C TYR A 216 10.87 -3.05 5.44
N ALA A 217 12.01 -3.68 5.69
CA ALA A 217 12.36 -4.26 6.97
C ALA A 217 13.75 -3.77 7.42
N ILE A 218 13.90 -3.53 8.72
CA ILE A 218 15.12 -3.05 9.38
C ILE A 218 15.35 -3.84 10.67
N LYS A 219 16.59 -3.90 11.16
CA LYS A 219 16.93 -4.55 12.43
C LYS A 219 17.11 -3.55 13.55
N GLU A 220 17.56 -2.35 13.24
CA GLU A 220 17.77 -1.24 14.16
C GLU A 220 17.00 0.00 13.73
N VAL A 221 16.57 0.83 14.68
CA VAL A 221 15.86 2.09 14.41
C VAL A 221 16.75 3.07 13.65
N SER A 222 18.06 3.03 13.88
CA SER A 222 19.05 3.82 13.13
C SER A 222 18.99 3.62 11.61
N GLU A 223 18.60 2.44 11.14
CA GLU A 223 18.49 2.10 9.72
C GLU A 223 17.35 2.84 9.01
N VAL A 224 16.39 3.44 9.74
CA VAL A 224 15.39 4.32 9.14
C VAL A 224 16.05 5.45 8.36
N ILE A 225 17.16 6.02 8.85
CA ILE A 225 17.80 7.15 8.20
C ILE A 225 18.33 6.81 6.80
N PRO A 226 19.24 5.81 6.63
CA PRO A 226 19.69 5.42 5.29
C PRO A 226 18.55 4.87 4.44
N LEU A 227 17.50 4.28 5.04
CA LEU A 227 16.31 3.86 4.30
C LEU A 227 15.55 5.06 3.71
N LEU A 228 15.33 6.14 4.47
CA LEU A 228 14.68 7.35 3.96
C LEU A 228 15.48 7.99 2.81
N GLU A 229 16.81 7.96 2.90
CA GLU A 229 17.69 8.37 1.80
C GLU A 229 17.53 7.46 0.58
N LYS A 230 17.50 6.13 0.78
CA LYS A 230 17.25 5.16 -0.30
C LYS A 230 15.88 5.37 -0.94
N ILE A 231 14.83 5.62 -0.16
CA ILE A 231 13.47 5.93 -0.67
C ILE A 231 13.54 7.20 -1.53
N LYS A 232 14.24 8.24 -1.07
CA LYS A 232 14.46 9.47 -1.82
C LYS A 232 15.22 9.21 -3.14
N HIS A 233 16.22 8.33 -3.14
CA HIS A 233 17.04 8.01 -4.32
C HIS A 233 16.39 7.02 -5.30
N ALA A 234 15.74 5.96 -4.83
CA ALA A 234 14.96 5.02 -5.65
C ALA A 234 13.81 5.75 -6.36
N LYS A 235 13.16 6.70 -5.66
CA LYS A 235 12.18 7.60 -6.28
C LYS A 235 12.82 8.64 -7.20
N LYS A 236 14.08 9.05 -6.99
CA LYS A 236 14.84 9.88 -7.95
C LYS A 236 15.14 9.11 -9.25
N LYS A 237 15.37 7.79 -9.17
CA LYS A 237 15.43 6.90 -10.35
C LYS A 237 14.06 6.69 -11.02
N GLN A 238 12.97 6.62 -10.24
CA GLN A 238 11.58 6.61 -10.76
C GLN A 238 11.09 8.00 -11.23
N ASN A 239 11.79 9.08 -10.90
CA ASN A 239 11.72 10.39 -11.57
C ASN A 239 12.46 10.34 -12.91
N GLY A 240 12.23 9.26 -13.67
CA GLY A 240 12.57 9.23 -15.09
C GLY A 240 11.96 10.42 -15.82
N PHE A 241 12.51 10.72 -16.99
CA PHE A 241 12.02 11.76 -17.87
C PHE A 241 10.50 11.71 -17.98
N ARG A 242 9.86 12.88 -17.96
CA ARG A 242 8.48 12.98 -18.46
C ARG A 242 8.59 12.91 -19.97
N ILE A 243 7.98 11.89 -20.56
CA ILE A 243 8.07 11.67 -22.00
C ILE A 243 6.67 11.83 -22.58
N VAL A 244 6.56 12.72 -23.54
CA VAL A 244 5.38 12.85 -24.39
C VAL A 244 5.71 12.17 -25.70
N ALA A 245 4.90 11.19 -26.10
CA ALA A 245 4.98 10.53 -27.40
C ALA A 245 3.73 10.90 -28.21
N ILE A 246 3.94 11.36 -29.44
CA ILE A 246 2.87 11.82 -30.32
C ILE A 246 2.88 10.95 -31.57
N GLY A 247 1.72 10.47 -32.00
CA GLY A 247 1.62 9.67 -33.21
C GLY A 247 0.33 8.86 -33.30
N GLY A 248 0.34 7.87 -34.18
CA GLY A 248 -0.80 7.01 -34.48
C GLY A 248 -0.39 5.60 -34.88
N GLY A 249 -1.39 4.82 -35.31
CA GLY A 249 -1.22 3.46 -35.77
C GLY A 249 -0.56 2.54 -34.74
N THR A 250 0.32 1.67 -35.22
CA THR A 250 0.99 0.65 -34.40
C THR A 250 2.32 1.12 -33.81
N GLY A 251 2.94 2.16 -34.38
CA GLY A 251 4.24 2.66 -33.94
C GLY A 251 4.21 3.27 -32.54
N LEU A 252 3.21 4.12 -32.27
CA LEU A 252 3.08 4.77 -30.96
C LEU A 252 2.91 3.76 -29.81
N PRO A 253 2.00 2.75 -29.89
CA PRO A 253 1.92 1.68 -28.89
C PRO A 253 3.24 0.93 -28.64
N CYS A 254 4.02 0.64 -29.68
CA CYS A 254 5.31 -0.05 -29.55
C CYS A 254 6.33 0.83 -28.78
N VAL A 255 6.43 2.11 -29.14
CA VAL A 255 7.30 3.07 -28.45
C VAL A 255 6.90 3.20 -26.99
N LEU A 256 5.60 3.37 -26.71
CA LEU A 256 5.09 3.42 -25.33
C LEU A 256 5.47 2.16 -24.55
N GLY A 257 5.27 0.98 -25.13
CA GLY A 257 5.59 -0.30 -24.50
C GLY A 257 7.06 -0.42 -24.11
N GLY A 258 7.97 0.02 -24.99
CA GLY A 258 9.40 0.07 -24.68
C GLY A 258 9.76 1.11 -23.61
N LEU A 259 9.16 2.31 -23.69
CA LEU A 259 9.41 3.40 -22.74
C LEU A 259 8.95 3.11 -21.31
N ARG A 260 7.99 2.18 -21.13
CA ARG A 260 7.52 1.75 -19.80
C ARG A 260 8.62 1.17 -18.92
N ALA A 261 9.68 0.61 -19.51
CA ALA A 261 10.84 0.14 -18.77
C ALA A 261 11.64 1.28 -18.11
N TYR A 262 11.47 2.52 -18.59
CA TYR A 262 12.28 3.68 -18.21
C TYR A 262 11.51 4.73 -17.39
N THR A 263 10.21 4.88 -17.64
CA THR A 263 9.39 5.86 -16.92
C THR A 263 7.91 5.46 -16.91
N LYS A 264 7.26 5.72 -15.78
CA LYS A 264 5.79 5.63 -15.63
C LYS A 264 5.08 6.94 -15.97
N LYS A 265 5.86 8.01 -16.25
CA LYS A 265 5.35 9.35 -16.57
C LYS A 265 5.26 9.55 -18.08
N LEU A 266 4.51 8.66 -18.71
CA LEU A 266 4.27 8.68 -20.15
C LEU A 266 2.97 9.41 -20.44
N THR A 267 3.01 10.27 -21.44
CA THR A 267 1.81 10.85 -22.04
C THR A 267 1.81 10.54 -23.53
N ALA A 268 0.77 9.87 -23.98
CA ALA A 268 0.52 9.59 -25.38
C ALA A 268 -0.49 10.61 -25.93
N ILE A 269 -0.12 11.35 -26.96
CA ILE A 269 -1.06 12.15 -27.75
C ILE A 269 -1.31 11.37 -29.05
N VAL A 270 -2.51 10.83 -29.16
CA VAL A 270 -2.86 9.83 -30.17
C VAL A 270 -3.68 10.48 -31.27
N THR A 271 -3.27 10.29 -32.52
CA THR A 271 -4.04 10.74 -33.68
C THR A 271 -5.39 10.03 -33.73
N VAL A 272 -6.46 10.79 -33.94
CA VAL A 272 -7.84 10.30 -34.04
C VAL A 272 -8.43 10.56 -35.42
N THR A 273 -7.63 10.35 -36.47
CA THR A 273 -8.03 10.57 -37.88
C THR A 273 -8.45 9.30 -38.61
N ASP A 274 -8.29 8.13 -37.99
CA ASP A 274 -8.56 6.82 -38.59
C ASP A 274 -9.98 6.77 -39.17
N SER A 275 -10.06 6.47 -40.45
CA SER A 275 -11.30 6.35 -41.21
C SER A 275 -11.55 4.92 -41.68
N GLY A 276 -10.71 3.95 -41.29
CA GLY A 276 -10.75 2.57 -41.78
C GLY A 276 -11.36 1.56 -40.81
N ARG A 277 -11.79 0.41 -41.37
CA ARG A 277 -12.20 -0.80 -40.64
C ARG A 277 -13.29 -0.52 -39.58
N SER A 278 -13.28 -1.28 -38.49
CA SER A 278 -14.20 -1.15 -37.36
C SER A 278 -14.18 0.23 -36.68
N SER A 279 -13.08 0.98 -36.76
CA SER A 279 -13.01 2.33 -36.17
C SER A 279 -13.82 3.32 -37.01
N GLY A 280 -13.70 3.26 -38.34
CA GLY A 280 -14.47 4.08 -39.27
C GLY A 280 -15.97 3.80 -39.21
N VAL A 281 -16.37 2.53 -39.11
CA VAL A 281 -17.79 2.15 -38.94
C VAL A 281 -18.38 2.77 -37.68
N LEU A 282 -17.70 2.64 -36.54
CA LEU A 282 -18.19 3.23 -35.28
C LEU A 282 -18.22 4.75 -35.32
N ARG A 283 -17.24 5.37 -36.00
CA ARG A 283 -17.21 6.82 -36.19
C ARG A 283 -18.44 7.31 -36.95
N ASN A 284 -18.78 6.65 -38.07
CA ASN A 284 -19.92 7.03 -38.91
C ASN A 284 -21.26 6.71 -38.23
N ASP A 285 -21.41 5.51 -37.67
CA ASP A 285 -22.70 5.04 -37.14
C ASP A 285 -23.05 5.67 -35.79
N LEU A 286 -22.03 5.93 -34.96
CA LEU A 286 -22.23 6.43 -33.60
C LEU A 286 -21.80 7.89 -33.44
N ASN A 287 -21.27 8.57 -34.46
CA ASN A 287 -20.77 9.94 -34.34
C ASN A 287 -19.83 10.11 -33.11
N VAL A 288 -18.83 9.23 -33.02
CA VAL A 288 -17.78 9.24 -31.99
C VAL A 288 -16.41 9.29 -32.66
N LEU A 289 -15.41 9.86 -32.00
CA LEU A 289 -14.04 9.81 -32.53
C LEU A 289 -13.56 8.36 -32.67
N PRO A 290 -12.72 8.04 -33.67
CA PRO A 290 -12.29 6.68 -33.94
C PRO A 290 -11.45 6.14 -32.77
N PRO A 291 -11.89 5.06 -32.10
CA PRO A 291 -11.26 4.60 -30.85
C PRO A 291 -10.03 3.70 -31.05
N GLY A 292 -9.72 3.30 -32.29
CA GLY A 292 -8.75 2.23 -32.57
C GLY A 292 -7.34 2.48 -32.04
N ASP A 293 -6.72 3.59 -32.41
CA ASP A 293 -5.35 3.91 -32.00
C ASP A 293 -5.26 4.23 -30.50
N ILE A 294 -6.28 4.92 -29.97
CA ILE A 294 -6.44 5.17 -28.55
C ILE A 294 -6.46 3.86 -27.76
N ARG A 295 -7.27 2.89 -28.19
CA ARG A 295 -7.36 1.56 -27.60
C ARG A 295 -5.99 0.88 -27.55
N ASN A 296 -5.24 0.90 -28.65
CA ASN A 296 -3.92 0.27 -28.70
C ASN A 296 -2.93 0.92 -27.73
N CYS A 297 -2.97 2.25 -27.59
CA CYS A 297 -2.13 2.98 -26.62
C CYS A 297 -2.53 2.66 -25.17
N LEU A 298 -3.84 2.60 -24.88
CA LEU A 298 -4.35 2.22 -23.56
C LEU A 298 -3.89 0.82 -23.15
N ILE A 299 -3.96 -0.15 -24.07
CA ILE A 299 -3.51 -1.53 -23.80
C ILE A 299 -1.99 -1.58 -23.59
N SER A 300 -1.22 -0.84 -24.39
CA SER A 300 0.24 -0.77 -24.25
C SER A 300 0.65 -0.24 -22.87
N LEU A 301 -0.09 0.72 -22.32
CA LEU A 301 0.15 1.31 -20.99
C LEU A 301 -0.54 0.55 -19.83
N SER A 302 -1.29 -0.51 -20.11
CA SER A 302 -2.09 -1.23 -19.11
C SER A 302 -1.24 -2.11 -18.18
N ASN A 303 -1.60 -2.09 -16.89
CA ASN A 303 -1.16 -3.06 -15.87
C ASN A 303 -2.21 -4.12 -15.52
N SER A 304 -3.33 -4.16 -16.23
CA SER A 304 -4.37 -5.17 -16.00
C SER A 304 -3.87 -6.57 -16.33
N HIS A 305 -4.56 -7.56 -15.76
CA HIS A 305 -4.35 -8.98 -16.01
C HIS A 305 -4.39 -9.30 -17.51
N GLU A 306 -3.59 -10.29 -17.95
CA GLU A 306 -3.44 -10.64 -19.38
C GLU A 306 -4.76 -10.99 -20.07
N LEU A 307 -5.70 -11.61 -19.33
CA LEU A 307 -7.05 -11.88 -19.85
C LEU A 307 -7.79 -10.58 -20.24
N MET A 308 -7.67 -9.52 -19.45
CA MET A 308 -8.34 -8.25 -19.72
C MET A 308 -7.77 -7.58 -20.98
N LYS A 309 -6.44 -7.61 -21.14
CA LYS A 309 -5.78 -7.11 -22.36
C LYS A 309 -6.25 -7.89 -23.59
N LYS A 310 -6.32 -9.23 -23.50
CA LYS A 310 -6.83 -10.08 -24.57
C LYS A 310 -8.28 -9.77 -24.92
N LEU A 311 -9.16 -9.55 -23.94
CA LEU A 311 -10.55 -9.15 -24.17
C LEU A 311 -10.64 -7.80 -24.89
N PHE A 312 -9.84 -6.81 -24.49
CA PHE A 312 -9.83 -5.51 -25.18
C PHE A 312 -9.28 -5.59 -26.61
N GLN A 313 -8.34 -6.50 -26.88
CA GLN A 313 -7.84 -6.77 -28.23
C GLN A 313 -8.75 -7.68 -29.06
N TYR A 314 -9.72 -8.34 -28.42
CA TYR A 314 -10.58 -9.32 -29.08
C TYR A 314 -11.31 -8.68 -30.26
N ARG A 315 -11.26 -9.39 -31.39
CA ARG A 315 -12.04 -9.11 -32.59
C ARG A 315 -13.01 -10.25 -32.81
N PHE A 316 -14.27 -9.90 -32.99
CA PHE A 316 -15.28 -10.87 -33.34
C PHE A 316 -14.98 -11.46 -34.72
N ALA A 317 -15.20 -12.76 -34.86
CA ALA A 317 -15.08 -13.49 -36.11
C ALA A 317 -16.41 -14.18 -36.40
N GLY A 318 -16.98 -13.92 -37.57
CA GLY A 318 -18.28 -14.41 -38.00
C GLY A 318 -19.47 -13.55 -37.54
N GLY A 319 -20.62 -13.75 -38.22
CA GLY A 319 -21.86 -12.99 -38.04
C GLY A 319 -21.94 -11.75 -38.93
N GLU A 320 -23.14 -11.28 -39.24
CA GLU A 320 -23.30 -10.18 -40.22
C GLU A 320 -22.91 -8.81 -39.68
N LYS A 321 -23.17 -8.53 -38.40
CA LYS A 321 -23.07 -7.17 -37.83
C LYS A 321 -21.82 -6.89 -37.02
N LEU A 322 -21.25 -7.92 -36.39
CA LEU A 322 -20.10 -7.76 -35.49
C LEU A 322 -18.79 -8.24 -36.10
N ASP A 323 -18.81 -8.89 -37.26
CA ASP A 323 -17.60 -9.45 -37.86
C ASP A 323 -16.51 -8.38 -38.06
N GLY A 324 -15.30 -8.68 -37.59
CA GLY A 324 -14.17 -7.77 -37.60
C GLY A 324 -14.22 -6.63 -36.58
N MET A 325 -15.34 -6.41 -35.87
CA MET A 325 -15.42 -5.40 -34.81
C MET A 325 -14.55 -5.78 -33.62
N SER A 326 -13.94 -4.78 -32.99
CA SER A 326 -13.18 -4.99 -31.76
C SER A 326 -14.03 -4.68 -30.54
N LEU A 327 -14.04 -5.59 -29.57
CA LEU A 327 -14.74 -5.40 -28.30
C LEU A 327 -14.26 -4.13 -27.56
N GLY A 328 -12.94 -3.89 -27.52
CA GLY A 328 -12.40 -2.69 -26.89
C GLY A 328 -12.84 -1.40 -27.59
N ASN A 329 -13.00 -1.39 -28.92
CA ASN A 329 -13.52 -0.23 -29.63
C ASN A 329 -15.00 0.01 -29.28
N LEU A 330 -15.81 -1.05 -29.22
CA LEU A 330 -17.23 -0.96 -28.84
C LEU A 330 -17.39 -0.42 -27.42
N LEU A 331 -16.54 -0.86 -26.48
CA LEU A 331 -16.58 -0.37 -25.11
C LEU A 331 -16.24 1.13 -25.05
N ILE A 332 -15.17 1.57 -25.71
CA ILE A 332 -14.78 2.99 -25.73
C ILE A 332 -15.88 3.86 -26.37
N ALA A 333 -16.45 3.40 -27.49
CA ALA A 333 -17.55 4.09 -28.16
C ALA A 333 -18.81 4.16 -27.26
N GLY A 334 -19.16 3.06 -26.60
CA GLY A 334 -20.26 3.01 -25.64
C GLY A 334 -20.04 3.94 -24.45
N LEU A 335 -18.83 3.97 -23.88
CA LEU A 335 -18.46 4.89 -22.81
C LEU A 335 -18.52 6.35 -23.28
N ALA A 336 -18.15 6.66 -24.53
CA ALA A 336 -18.27 8.00 -25.08
C ALA A 336 -19.73 8.43 -25.18
N LYS A 337 -20.64 7.51 -25.54
CA LYS A 337 -22.08 7.78 -25.55
C LYS A 337 -22.66 7.95 -24.15
N VAL A 338 -22.28 7.11 -23.21
CA VAL A 338 -22.77 7.16 -21.82
C VAL A 338 -22.29 8.43 -21.10
N THR A 339 -21.02 8.80 -21.29
CA THR A 339 -20.43 9.97 -20.62
C THR A 339 -20.70 11.29 -21.37
N GLY A 340 -21.16 11.23 -22.62
CA GLY A 340 -21.29 12.39 -23.50
C GLY A 340 -19.95 13.02 -23.91
N SER A 341 -18.81 12.39 -23.60
CA SER A 341 -17.48 12.93 -23.87
C SER A 341 -16.48 11.83 -24.20
N PHE A 342 -15.86 11.93 -25.37
CA PHE A 342 -14.80 11.00 -25.76
C PHE A 342 -13.59 11.08 -24.82
N GLU A 343 -13.26 12.28 -24.32
CA GLU A 343 -12.19 12.44 -23.34
C GLU A 343 -12.50 11.71 -22.02
N GLN A 344 -13.75 11.80 -21.54
CA GLN A 344 -14.16 11.07 -20.34
C GLN A 344 -14.19 9.56 -20.58
N ALA A 345 -14.59 9.10 -21.76
CA ALA A 345 -14.51 7.69 -22.11
C ALA A 345 -13.08 7.14 -22.04
N ILE A 346 -12.09 7.92 -22.48
CA ILE A 346 -10.67 7.56 -22.35
C ILE A 346 -10.28 7.49 -20.87
N LYS A 347 -10.70 8.46 -20.06
CA LYS A 347 -10.41 8.49 -18.60
C LYS A 347 -11.02 7.28 -17.89
N GLU A 348 -12.26 6.91 -18.16
CA GLU A 348 -12.89 5.73 -17.55
C GLU A 348 -12.25 4.43 -18.05
N THR A 349 -11.95 4.34 -19.35
CA THR A 349 -11.24 3.18 -19.90
C THR A 349 -9.85 3.03 -19.29
N SER A 350 -9.15 4.14 -19.04
CA SER A 350 -7.84 4.16 -18.37
C SER A 350 -7.90 3.57 -16.96
N LYS A 351 -8.99 3.81 -16.22
CA LYS A 351 -9.23 3.22 -14.90
C LYS A 351 -9.50 1.71 -15.01
N ILE A 352 -10.37 1.30 -15.94
CA ILE A 352 -10.68 -0.13 -16.19
C ILE A 352 -9.41 -0.93 -16.51
N LEU A 353 -8.54 -0.34 -17.34
CA LEU A 353 -7.28 -0.95 -17.77
C LEU A 353 -6.10 -0.69 -16.81
N ALA A 354 -6.34 -0.04 -15.67
CA ALA A 354 -5.33 0.30 -14.66
C ALA A 354 -4.02 0.80 -15.30
N ILE A 355 -4.11 1.76 -16.23
CA ILE A 355 -2.93 2.18 -17.00
C ILE A 355 -1.95 2.98 -16.15
N GLU A 356 -0.65 2.84 -16.45
CA GLU A 356 0.40 3.72 -15.93
C GLU A 356 0.84 4.71 -17.01
N GLY A 357 0.21 5.89 -17.01
CA GLY A 357 0.47 6.96 -17.95
C GLY A 357 -0.79 7.77 -18.24
N THR A 358 -0.76 8.57 -19.29
CA THR A 358 -1.90 9.37 -19.76
C THR A 358 -2.05 9.17 -21.25
N VAL A 359 -3.27 8.92 -21.71
CA VAL A 359 -3.61 8.85 -23.14
C VAL A 359 -4.57 9.99 -23.44
N LEU A 360 -4.25 10.81 -24.43
CA LEU A 360 -5.04 11.94 -24.87
C LEU A 360 -5.29 11.83 -26.38
N PRO A 361 -6.48 12.19 -26.87
CA PRO A 361 -6.69 12.33 -28.31
C PRO A 361 -6.02 13.62 -28.81
N SER A 362 -5.54 13.63 -30.05
CA SER A 362 -4.91 14.80 -30.66
C SER A 362 -5.89 15.95 -30.89
N THR A 363 -7.18 15.65 -30.97
CA THR A 363 -8.28 16.61 -31.10
C THR A 363 -9.55 16.01 -30.48
N LEU A 364 -10.47 16.88 -30.04
CA LEU A 364 -11.82 16.50 -29.62
C LEU A 364 -12.85 16.70 -30.74
N GLN A 365 -12.44 17.32 -31.85
CA GLN A 365 -13.28 17.55 -33.01
C GLN A 365 -13.19 16.37 -33.96
N ASP A 366 -14.29 16.07 -34.63
CA ASP A 366 -14.30 15.10 -35.71
C ASP A 366 -13.56 15.67 -36.92
N THR A 367 -12.39 15.11 -37.25
CA THR A 367 -11.49 15.67 -38.27
C THR A 367 -11.04 14.61 -39.27
N HIS A 368 -11.03 14.95 -40.56
CA HIS A 368 -10.50 14.11 -41.62
C HIS A 368 -9.12 14.59 -42.08
N LEU A 369 -8.27 13.65 -42.48
CA LEU A 369 -7.02 13.96 -43.17
C LEU A 369 -7.34 14.37 -44.61
N CYS A 370 -6.76 15.46 -45.11
CA CYS A 370 -6.90 15.89 -46.49
C CYS A 370 -5.52 16.02 -47.15
N ALA A 371 -5.44 15.68 -48.43
CA ALA A 371 -4.24 15.89 -49.24
C ALA A 371 -4.64 16.49 -50.59
N GLU A 372 -3.87 17.49 -51.04
CA GLU A 372 -3.93 18.00 -52.40
C GLU A 372 -2.92 17.20 -53.26
N LEU A 373 -3.41 16.58 -54.33
CA LEU A 373 -2.60 15.82 -55.28
C LEU A 373 -1.93 16.77 -56.27
N ALA A 374 -0.88 16.31 -56.96
CA ALA A 374 -0.16 17.12 -57.95
C ALA A 374 -1.03 17.61 -59.13
N ASP A 375 -2.18 16.97 -59.37
CA ASP A 375 -3.16 17.38 -60.38
C ASP A 375 -4.24 18.34 -59.84
N GLY A 376 -4.08 18.84 -58.61
CA GLY A 376 -4.99 19.79 -57.95
C GLY A 376 -6.24 19.16 -57.33
N ARG A 377 -6.44 17.84 -57.42
CA ARG A 377 -7.56 17.17 -56.73
C ARG A 377 -7.29 17.09 -55.24
N ILE A 378 -8.33 17.34 -54.44
CA ILE A 378 -8.30 17.13 -52.99
C ILE A 378 -8.88 15.76 -52.68
N VAL A 379 -8.14 14.94 -51.93
CA VAL A 379 -8.62 13.68 -51.36
C VAL A 379 -8.78 13.82 -49.85
N GLU A 380 -9.90 13.33 -49.33
CA GLU A 380 -10.24 13.39 -47.90
C GLU A 380 -10.32 12.00 -47.29
N GLN A 381 -10.09 11.89 -45.99
CA GLN A 381 -10.03 10.67 -45.18
C GLN A 381 -8.72 9.89 -45.34
N GLU A 382 -8.23 9.34 -44.22
CA GLU A 382 -6.93 8.64 -44.15
C GLU A 382 -6.84 7.45 -45.11
N PHE A 383 -7.94 6.69 -45.27
CA PHE A 383 -8.02 5.59 -46.23
C PHE A 383 -7.79 6.07 -47.67
N ASN A 384 -8.54 7.09 -48.09
CA ASN A 384 -8.42 7.64 -49.44
C ASN A 384 -7.11 8.40 -49.62
N VAL A 385 -6.45 8.92 -48.58
CA VAL A 385 -5.13 9.54 -48.74
C VAL A 385 -4.05 8.48 -49.01
N ARG A 386 -4.16 7.29 -48.41
CA ARG A 386 -3.15 6.21 -48.51
C ARG A 386 -3.31 5.25 -49.70
N GLU A 387 -4.47 5.24 -50.35
CA GLU A 387 -4.73 4.35 -51.50
C GLU A 387 -3.68 4.50 -52.64
N PRO A 388 -3.17 3.41 -53.23
CA PRO A 388 -2.20 3.49 -54.32
C PRO A 388 -2.80 4.03 -55.64
N GLY A 389 -1.95 4.45 -56.59
CA GLY A 389 -2.38 4.82 -57.95
C GLY A 389 -2.85 6.27 -58.14
N LYS A 390 -2.41 7.19 -57.27
CA LYS A 390 -2.74 8.63 -57.35
C LYS A 390 -1.64 9.45 -58.04
N ALA A 391 -2.02 10.63 -58.53
CA ALA A 391 -1.05 11.63 -58.98
C ALA A 391 -0.13 12.00 -57.79
N ALA A 392 1.17 11.76 -57.96
CA ALA A 392 2.19 11.91 -56.93
C ALA A 392 2.83 13.30 -56.94
#